data_AF-A0A7L0NG22-F1
#
_entry.id   AF-A0A7L0NG22-F1
#
_cell.length_a   1.000
_cell.length_b   1.000
_cell.length_c   1.000
_cell.angle_alpha   90.00
_cell.angle_beta   90.00
_cell.angle_gamma   90.00
#
_symmetry.space_group_name_H-M   'P 1'
#
loop_
_entity.id
_entity.type
_entity.pdbx_description
1 polymer ?
#
loop_
_entity_poly.entity_id
_entity_poly.type
_entity_poly.pdbx_seq_one_letter_code
_entity_poly.pdbx_strand_id
1 'polypeptide(L)'
;MTTLNVSIAFFFLVVGICQALRWLSKRLLSPGAYGCLARELAGSLQLCTSCLELRMLMDIGPWGGGFGLDVVLTLLFLLFAVHGASLDGASANPTVCIQEFLLLETNLAATAAKLLAQAVGTATGWAVTKLFWSWELTQFHFIQNLIASECSSSVHTSLPHAACVEGTCSFLFHLILLKARQSHPMWGVPALAATVTFLTYAAGPFTGGFFNPALATASTFHCSGNSFWDYVQVYWLGPLTGMLVALLLYQGNIPRLFQRNLLYSHKSKYKIPKAKVTAPVEGDEPQRKKKGGKSKAEPRA
;
A
#
# COMPACT_ATOMS: atom_id res chain seq x y z
N MET A 1 -26.47 -19.91 -6.20
CA MET A 1 -26.54 -18.99 -7.36
C MET A 1 -27.05 -17.60 -6.97
N THR A 2 -28.18 -17.47 -6.27
CA THR A 2 -28.76 -16.16 -5.92
C THR A 2 -27.84 -15.27 -5.08
N THR A 3 -27.20 -15.80 -4.02
CA THR A 3 -26.28 -15.00 -3.18
C THR A 3 -25.09 -14.46 -3.96
N LEU A 4 -24.42 -15.31 -4.72
CA LEU A 4 -23.26 -14.92 -5.52
C LEU A 4 -23.61 -13.81 -6.53
N ASN A 5 -24.78 -13.91 -7.18
CA ASN A 5 -25.24 -12.87 -8.11
C ASN A 5 -25.49 -11.54 -7.40
N VAL A 6 -26.07 -11.56 -6.19
CA VAL A 6 -26.30 -10.36 -5.38
C VAL A 6 -24.97 -9.73 -4.95
N SER A 7 -24.00 -10.53 -4.48
CA SER A 7 -22.67 -10.02 -4.11
C SER A 7 -21.90 -9.45 -5.31
N ILE A 8 -21.96 -10.11 -6.48
CA ILE A 8 -21.37 -9.60 -7.72
C ILE A 8 -22.01 -8.27 -8.13
N ALA A 9 -23.35 -8.18 -8.10
CA ALA A 9 -24.07 -6.94 -8.38
C ALA A 9 -23.68 -5.83 -7.40
N PHE A 10 -23.53 -6.16 -6.11
CA PHE A 10 -23.05 -5.23 -5.08
C PHE A 10 -21.62 -4.74 -5.39
N PHE A 11 -20.69 -5.62 -5.78
CA PHE A 11 -19.34 -5.21 -6.16
C PHE A 11 -19.35 -4.23 -7.34
N PHE A 12 -20.13 -4.50 -8.40
CA PHE A 12 -20.26 -3.58 -9.53
C PHE A 12 -20.88 -2.24 -9.12
N LEU A 13 -21.92 -2.26 -8.28
CA LEU A 13 -22.56 -1.05 -7.78
C LEU A 13 -21.58 -0.18 -6.99
N VAL A 14 -20.84 -0.77 -6.05
CA VAL A 14 -19.83 -0.09 -5.23
C VAL A 14 -18.74 0.52 -6.12
N VAL A 15 -18.19 -0.25 -7.06
CA VAL A 15 -17.17 0.25 -8.00
C VAL A 15 -17.73 1.40 -8.84
N GLY A 16 -18.96 1.27 -9.35
CA GLY A 16 -19.63 2.30 -10.14
C GLY A 16 -19.85 3.60 -9.36
N ILE A 17 -20.36 3.52 -8.13
CA ILE A 17 -20.56 4.67 -7.25
C ILE A 17 -19.23 5.34 -6.93
N CYS A 18 -18.20 4.57 -6.57
CA CYS A 18 -16.87 5.12 -6.28
C CYS A 18 -16.25 5.77 -7.52
N GLN A 19 -16.46 5.21 -8.70
CA GLN A 19 -15.97 5.78 -9.96
C GLN A 19 -16.70 7.09 -10.30
N ALA A 20 -18.02 7.14 -10.12
CA ALA A 20 -18.80 8.36 -10.27
C ALA A 20 -18.36 9.45 -9.27
N LEU A 21 -18.11 9.06 -8.01
CA LEU A 21 -17.61 9.96 -6.97
C LEU A 21 -16.24 10.53 -7.35
N ARG A 22 -15.30 9.70 -7.84
CA ARG A 22 -13.99 10.16 -8.33
C ARG A 22 -14.15 11.13 -9.49
N TRP A 23 -14.95 10.77 -10.48
CA TRP A 23 -15.19 11.58 -11.67
C TRP A 23 -15.79 12.96 -11.32
N LEU A 24 -16.80 12.99 -10.45
CA LEU A 24 -17.42 14.23 -9.99
C LEU A 24 -16.43 15.06 -9.16
N SER A 25 -15.67 14.42 -8.27
CA SER A 25 -14.66 15.10 -7.44
C SER A 25 -13.55 15.73 -8.27
N LYS A 26 -13.12 15.09 -9.38
CA LYS A 26 -12.16 15.68 -10.33
C LYS A 26 -12.68 16.96 -10.99
N ARG A 27 -14.00 17.12 -11.11
CA ARG A 27 -14.63 18.33 -11.67
C ARG A 27 -14.81 19.44 -10.64
N LEU A 28 -15.03 19.08 -9.38
CA LEU A 28 -15.39 20.03 -8.32
C LEU A 28 -14.22 20.47 -7.43
N LEU A 29 -13.18 19.65 -7.29
CA LEU A 29 -12.08 19.87 -6.35
C LEU A 29 -10.78 20.23 -7.06
N SER A 30 -9.89 20.92 -6.33
CA SER A 30 -8.52 21.14 -6.79
C SER A 30 -7.74 19.81 -6.87
N PRO A 31 -6.70 19.70 -7.72
CA PRO A 31 -5.94 18.46 -7.86
C PRO A 31 -5.34 17.95 -6.55
N GLY A 32 -4.90 18.87 -5.67
CA GLY A 32 -4.39 18.53 -4.34
C GLY A 32 -5.47 17.92 -3.44
N ALA A 33 -6.62 18.59 -3.32
CA ALA A 33 -7.74 18.12 -2.49
C ALA A 33 -8.33 16.80 -3.02
N TYR A 34 -8.41 16.64 -4.34
CA TYR A 34 -8.78 15.37 -4.97
C TYR A 34 -7.79 14.25 -4.56
N GLY A 35 -6.49 14.51 -4.71
CA GLY A 35 -5.44 13.53 -4.52
C GLY A 35 -5.28 13.05 -3.07
N CYS A 36 -5.47 13.94 -2.09
CA CYS A 36 -5.32 13.61 -0.67
C CYS A 36 -6.63 13.25 0.06
N LEU A 37 -7.81 13.72 -0.41
CA LEU A 37 -9.09 13.46 0.25
C LEU A 37 -9.98 12.53 -0.57
N ALA A 38 -10.55 13.03 -1.68
CA ALA A 38 -11.62 12.32 -2.38
C ALA A 38 -11.17 10.97 -2.93
N ARG A 39 -9.94 10.90 -3.46
CA ARG A 39 -9.36 9.66 -3.97
C ARG A 39 -9.15 8.60 -2.89
N GLU A 40 -8.62 8.98 -1.73
CA GLU A 40 -8.42 8.06 -0.60
C GLU A 40 -9.73 7.63 0.05
N LEU A 41 -10.69 8.55 0.17
CA LEU A 41 -12.03 8.27 0.69
C LEU A 41 -12.74 7.25 -0.21
N ALA A 42 -12.80 7.51 -1.51
CA ALA A 42 -13.44 6.61 -2.47
C ALA A 42 -12.72 5.26 -2.53
N GLY A 43 -11.38 5.27 -2.48
CA GLY A 43 -10.60 4.04 -2.49
C GLY A 43 -10.81 3.15 -1.26
N SER A 44 -10.81 3.76 -0.08
CA SER A 44 -10.98 3.04 1.19
C SER A 44 -12.40 2.56 1.40
N LEU A 45 -13.40 3.34 0.94
CA LEU A 45 -14.80 2.92 0.90
C LEU A 45 -14.95 1.69 0.01
N GLN A 46 -14.49 1.78 -1.25
CA GLN A 46 -14.59 0.70 -2.24
C GLN A 46 -13.95 -0.59 -1.70
N LEU A 47 -12.71 -0.50 -1.20
CA LEU A 47 -11.98 -1.64 -0.67
C LEU A 47 -12.69 -2.24 0.55
N CYS A 48 -13.08 -1.41 1.52
CA CYS A 48 -13.73 -1.88 2.75
C CYS A 48 -15.04 -2.58 2.45
N THR A 49 -15.94 -1.97 1.67
CA THR A 49 -17.24 -2.55 1.35
C THR A 49 -17.11 -3.90 0.65
N SER A 50 -16.20 -3.99 -0.32
CA SER A 50 -16.04 -5.20 -1.12
C SER A 50 -15.35 -6.31 -0.34
N CYS A 51 -14.35 -5.99 0.49
CA CYS A 51 -13.71 -6.97 1.36
C CYS A 51 -14.67 -7.51 2.44
N LEU A 52 -15.54 -6.69 3.02
CA LEU A 52 -16.52 -7.16 4.01
C LEU A 52 -17.55 -8.10 3.39
N GLU A 53 -18.13 -7.76 2.24
CA GLU A 53 -19.06 -8.64 1.52
C GLU A 53 -18.38 -9.95 1.10
N LEU A 54 -17.14 -9.89 0.61
CA LEU A 54 -16.38 -11.09 0.26
C LEU A 54 -16.03 -11.93 1.49
N ARG A 55 -15.76 -11.30 2.63
CA ARG A 55 -15.52 -12.01 3.90
C ARG A 55 -16.74 -12.78 4.35
N MET A 56 -17.93 -12.20 4.25
CA MET A 56 -19.17 -12.92 4.52
C MET A 56 -19.31 -14.17 3.63
N LEU A 57 -18.96 -14.08 2.34
CA LEU A 57 -18.92 -15.25 1.46
C LEU A 57 -17.85 -16.27 1.88
N MET A 58 -16.72 -15.84 2.41
CA MET A 58 -15.66 -16.72 2.92
C MET A 58 -16.08 -17.46 4.19
N ASP A 59 -16.74 -16.75 5.11
CA ASP A 59 -17.11 -17.27 6.43
C ASP A 59 -18.37 -18.16 6.35
N ILE A 60 -19.36 -17.77 5.54
CA ILE A 60 -20.65 -18.48 5.41
C ILE A 60 -20.67 -19.43 4.21
N GLY A 61 -20.02 -19.06 3.10
CA GLY A 61 -20.12 -19.78 1.82
C GLY A 61 -19.81 -21.27 1.87
N PRO A 62 -18.74 -21.73 2.55
CA PRO A 62 -18.37 -23.14 2.60
C PRO A 62 -19.46 -24.05 3.18
N TRP A 63 -20.20 -23.58 4.20
CA TRP A 63 -21.23 -24.38 4.88
C TRP A 63 -22.67 -23.97 4.53
N GLY A 64 -22.90 -22.71 4.16
CA GLY A 64 -24.22 -22.14 3.89
C GLY A 64 -24.69 -22.22 2.44
N GLY A 65 -23.77 -22.34 1.46
CA GLY A 65 -24.16 -22.38 0.04
C GLY A 65 -23.26 -23.22 -0.87
N GLY A 66 -22.37 -24.03 -0.30
CA GLY A 66 -21.50 -24.94 -1.05
C GLY A 66 -20.49 -24.22 -1.95
N PHE A 67 -20.15 -22.96 -1.64
CA PHE A 67 -19.09 -22.27 -2.37
C PHE A 67 -17.74 -22.78 -1.89
N GLY A 68 -16.99 -23.39 -2.80
CA GLY A 68 -15.63 -23.80 -2.53
C GLY A 68 -14.70 -22.60 -2.34
N LEU A 69 -13.56 -22.87 -1.72
CA LEU A 69 -12.51 -21.87 -1.51
C LEU A 69 -12.00 -21.28 -2.83
N ASP A 70 -12.03 -22.06 -3.91
CA ASP A 70 -11.69 -21.65 -5.27
C ASP A 70 -12.53 -20.47 -5.77
N VAL A 71 -13.84 -20.46 -5.49
CA VAL A 71 -14.74 -19.36 -5.88
C VAL A 71 -14.38 -18.08 -5.13
N VAL A 72 -14.20 -18.17 -3.81
CA VAL A 72 -13.87 -17.01 -2.96
C VAL A 72 -12.51 -16.43 -3.32
N LEU A 73 -11.49 -17.26 -3.54
CA LEU A 73 -10.16 -16.80 -3.95
C LEU A 73 -10.16 -16.21 -5.36
N THR A 74 -10.95 -16.75 -6.28
CA THR A 74 -11.12 -16.18 -7.62
C THR A 74 -11.77 -14.80 -7.53
N LEU A 75 -12.81 -14.65 -6.72
CA LEU A 75 -13.45 -13.35 -6.48
C LEU A 75 -12.49 -12.36 -5.81
N LEU A 76 -11.69 -12.81 -4.83
CA LEU A 76 -10.67 -11.98 -4.18
C LEU A 76 -9.67 -11.44 -5.20
N PHE A 77 -9.15 -12.32 -6.06
CA PHE A 77 -8.23 -11.94 -7.13
C PHE A 77 -8.86 -10.92 -8.09
N LEU A 78 -10.06 -11.21 -8.61
CA LEU A 78 -10.76 -10.32 -9.53
C LEU A 78 -11.05 -8.96 -8.89
N LEU A 79 -11.46 -8.97 -7.62
CA LEU A 79 -11.78 -7.77 -6.88
C LEU A 79 -10.55 -6.89 -6.70
N PHE A 80 -9.42 -7.45 -6.28
CA PHE A 80 -8.17 -6.69 -6.15
C PHE A 80 -7.60 -6.25 -7.50
N ALA A 81 -7.82 -7.00 -8.58
CA ALA A 81 -7.48 -6.55 -9.94
C ALA A 81 -8.32 -5.34 -10.35
N VAL A 82 -9.64 -5.37 -10.09
CA VAL A 82 -10.55 -4.24 -10.34
C VAL A 82 -10.19 -3.05 -9.46
N HIS A 83 -9.89 -3.24 -8.17
CA HIS A 83 -9.41 -2.18 -7.30
C HIS A 83 -8.10 -1.58 -7.84
N GLY A 84 -7.10 -2.40 -8.16
CA GLY A 84 -5.83 -1.92 -8.72
C GLY A 84 -6.00 -1.09 -10.00
N ALA A 85 -6.99 -1.43 -10.83
CA ALA A 85 -7.31 -0.67 -12.05
C ALA A 85 -8.16 0.59 -11.81
N SER A 86 -9.01 0.62 -10.78
CA SER A 86 -10.02 1.68 -10.55
C SER A 86 -9.65 2.70 -9.46
N LEU A 87 -8.70 2.38 -8.58
CA LEU A 87 -8.34 3.22 -7.43
C LEU A 87 -7.64 4.54 -7.81
N ASP A 88 -7.24 4.74 -9.07
CA ASP A 88 -6.62 5.99 -9.57
C ASP A 88 -5.36 6.41 -8.77
N GLY A 89 -4.64 5.43 -8.24
CA GLY A 89 -3.47 5.63 -7.37
C GLY A 89 -3.77 5.99 -5.92
N ALA A 90 -5.00 5.75 -5.44
CA ALA A 90 -5.30 5.78 -4.00
C ALA A 90 -4.44 4.75 -3.27
N SER A 91 -3.92 5.10 -2.09
CA SER A 91 -3.19 4.17 -1.24
C SER A 91 -4.15 3.19 -0.57
N ALA A 92 -5.32 3.65 -0.11
CA ALA A 92 -6.37 2.85 0.56
C ALA A 92 -5.88 1.90 1.68
N ASN A 93 -4.69 2.18 2.21
CA ASN A 93 -4.00 1.41 3.22
C ASN A 93 -3.08 2.38 4.00
N PRO A 94 -3.21 2.48 5.33
CA PRO A 94 -2.37 3.34 6.15
C PRO A 94 -0.87 3.05 5.99
N THR A 95 -0.44 1.79 5.85
CA THR A 95 0.99 1.47 5.70
C THR A 95 1.55 1.96 4.36
N VAL A 96 0.74 1.93 3.30
CA VAL A 96 1.11 2.50 1.99
C VAL A 96 1.19 4.02 2.08
N CYS A 97 0.24 4.67 2.76
CA CYS A 97 0.29 6.12 2.96
C CYS A 97 1.54 6.57 3.74
N ILE A 98 1.91 5.81 4.78
CA ILE A 98 3.13 6.07 5.56
C ILE A 98 4.39 5.78 4.73
N GLN A 99 4.38 4.73 3.90
CA GLN A 99 5.47 4.46 2.95
C GLN A 99 5.74 5.68 2.07
N GLU A 100 4.70 6.24 1.44
CA GLU A 100 4.83 7.42 0.56
C GLU A 100 5.41 8.63 1.31
N PHE A 101 5.04 8.83 2.57
CA PHE A 101 5.63 9.87 3.41
C PHE A 101 7.12 9.63 3.68
N LEU A 102 7.50 8.39 4.03
CA LEU A 102 8.87 7.98 4.30
C LEU A 102 9.78 8.10 3.07
N LEU A 103 9.20 7.92 1.88
CA LEU A 103 9.86 8.05 0.58
C LEU A 103 9.88 9.47 0.00
N LEU A 104 9.44 10.49 0.75
CA LEU A 104 9.35 11.89 0.30
C LEU A 104 8.36 12.12 -0.86
N GLU A 105 7.46 11.17 -1.14
CA GLU A 105 6.41 11.33 -2.16
C GLU A 105 5.27 12.26 -1.67
N THR A 106 5.05 12.32 -0.36
CA THR A 106 4.05 13.20 0.27
C THR A 106 4.63 13.98 1.47
N ASN A 107 4.02 15.12 1.78
CA ASN A 107 4.33 15.90 3.00
C ASN A 107 3.38 15.52 4.14
N LEU A 108 3.72 15.90 5.38
CA LEU A 108 2.99 15.50 6.59
C LEU A 108 1.50 15.87 6.55
N ALA A 109 1.16 17.07 6.08
CA ALA A 109 -0.22 17.54 6.02
C ALA A 109 -1.04 16.70 5.02
N ALA A 110 -0.46 16.40 3.85
CA ALA A 110 -1.08 15.52 2.86
C ALA A 110 -1.24 14.10 3.40
N THR A 111 -0.22 13.54 4.05
CA THR A 111 -0.29 12.21 4.68
C THR A 111 -1.38 12.15 5.75
N ALA A 112 -1.48 13.16 6.61
CA ALA A 112 -2.52 13.24 7.63
C ALA A 112 -3.92 13.33 7.01
N ALA A 113 -4.09 14.16 5.97
CA ALA A 113 -5.34 14.26 5.22
C ALA A 113 -5.74 12.93 4.57
N LYS A 114 -4.77 12.21 3.98
CA LYS A 114 -4.97 10.88 3.41
C LYS A 114 -5.42 9.87 4.47
N LEU A 115 -4.74 9.80 5.61
CA LEU A 115 -5.11 8.89 6.70
C LEU A 115 -6.52 9.18 7.26
N LEU A 116 -6.88 10.45 7.41
CA LEU A 116 -8.24 10.85 7.82
C LEU A 116 -9.27 10.45 6.77
N ALA A 117 -9.00 10.68 5.48
CA ALA A 117 -9.88 10.28 4.40
C ALA A 117 -10.03 8.75 4.31
N GLN A 118 -8.96 7.99 4.55
CA GLN A 118 -9.01 6.54 4.65
C GLN A 118 -9.89 6.09 5.82
N ALA A 119 -9.71 6.67 7.01
CA ALA A 119 -10.53 6.35 8.18
C ALA A 119 -12.02 6.63 7.93
N VAL A 120 -12.36 7.79 7.35
CA VAL A 120 -13.74 8.14 6.98
C VAL A 120 -14.29 7.21 5.90
N GLY A 121 -13.51 6.92 4.86
CA GLY A 121 -13.92 6.04 3.77
C GLY A 121 -14.17 4.62 4.25
N THR A 122 -13.28 4.08 5.08
CA THR A 122 -13.43 2.76 5.71
C THR A 122 -14.62 2.71 6.67
N ALA A 123 -14.82 3.71 7.54
CA ALA A 123 -15.97 3.76 8.43
C ALA A 123 -17.30 3.84 7.67
N THR A 124 -17.33 4.65 6.60
CA THR A 124 -18.49 4.74 5.70
C THR A 124 -18.73 3.41 5.00
N GLY A 125 -17.67 2.75 4.52
CA GLY A 125 -17.78 1.44 3.89
C GLY A 125 -18.32 0.37 4.82
N TRP A 126 -17.85 0.32 6.06
CA TRP A 126 -18.40 -0.57 7.09
C TRP A 126 -19.89 -0.30 7.33
N ALA A 127 -20.29 0.96 7.48
CA ALA A 127 -21.69 1.34 7.70
C ALA A 127 -22.59 0.97 6.51
N VAL A 128 -22.13 1.23 5.28
CA VAL A 128 -22.86 0.89 4.05
C VAL A 128 -23.01 -0.63 3.91
N THR A 129 -21.98 -1.41 4.21
CA THR A 129 -22.08 -2.88 4.16
C THR A 129 -23.05 -3.41 5.21
N LYS A 130 -23.03 -2.88 6.45
CA LYS A 130 -24.00 -3.25 7.48
C LYS A 130 -25.43 -2.90 7.08
N LEU A 131 -25.65 -1.73 6.48
CA LEU A 131 -26.94 -1.35 5.93
C LEU A 131 -27.38 -2.29 4.81
N PHE A 132 -26.48 -2.64 3.89
CA PHE A 132 -26.77 -3.57 2.81
C PHE A 132 -27.15 -4.96 3.34
N TRP A 133 -26.43 -5.47 4.33
CA TRP A 133 -26.77 -6.74 4.99
C TRP A 133 -28.11 -6.68 5.72
N SER A 134 -28.48 -5.54 6.30
CA SER A 134 -29.79 -5.36 6.97
C SER A 134 -30.99 -5.47 6.04
N TRP A 135 -30.80 -5.38 4.71
CA TRP A 135 -31.87 -5.60 3.74
C TRP A 135 -32.16 -7.08 3.49
N GLU A 136 -31.32 -7.99 4.01
CA GLU A 136 -31.54 -9.44 4.03
C GLU A 136 -31.92 -10.03 2.67
N LEU A 137 -31.32 -9.49 1.60
CA LEU A 137 -31.59 -9.89 0.21
C LEU A 137 -31.27 -11.36 -0.06
N THR A 138 -30.45 -11.98 0.79
CA THR A 138 -30.02 -13.37 0.68
C THR A 138 -30.02 -14.04 2.05
N GLN A 139 -30.10 -15.36 2.08
CA GLN A 139 -29.96 -16.15 3.31
C GLN A 139 -28.63 -15.89 4.02
N PHE A 140 -27.57 -15.55 3.28
CA PHE A 140 -26.28 -15.27 3.89
C PHE A 140 -26.29 -13.91 4.59
N HIS A 141 -26.95 -12.90 4.02
CA HIS A 141 -27.11 -11.60 4.68
C HIS A 141 -27.93 -11.73 5.96
N PHE A 142 -28.99 -12.55 5.94
CA PHE A 142 -29.75 -12.89 7.14
C PHE A 142 -28.88 -13.59 8.21
N ILE A 143 -28.16 -14.65 7.85
CA ILE A 143 -27.24 -15.34 8.76
C ILE A 143 -26.17 -14.38 9.31
N GLN A 144 -25.59 -13.54 8.45
CA GLN A 144 -24.57 -12.56 8.82
C GLN A 144 -25.10 -11.57 9.86
N ASN A 145 -26.37 -11.12 9.75
CA ASN A 145 -27.00 -10.27 10.74
C ASN A 145 -27.23 -11.00 12.06
N LEU A 146 -27.67 -12.26 12.02
CA LEU A 146 -27.88 -13.08 13.22
C LEU A 146 -26.59 -13.28 14.03
N ILE A 147 -25.46 -13.51 13.35
CA ILE A 147 -24.17 -13.75 14.02
C ILE A 147 -23.38 -12.45 14.27
N ALA A 148 -23.87 -11.29 13.82
CA ALA A 148 -23.12 -10.03 13.90
C ALA A 148 -22.81 -9.61 15.35
N SER A 149 -23.68 -9.92 16.31
CA SER A 149 -23.48 -9.61 17.74
C SER A 149 -22.45 -10.52 18.40
N GLU A 150 -22.26 -11.73 17.87
CA GLU A 150 -21.40 -12.77 18.42
C GLU A 150 -20.09 -12.92 17.63
N CYS A 151 -19.62 -11.85 17.00
CA CYS A 151 -18.42 -11.96 16.18
C CYS A 151 -17.17 -12.22 17.03
N SER A 152 -16.36 -13.18 16.56
CA SER A 152 -15.10 -13.58 17.19
C SER A 152 -13.91 -12.89 16.54
N SER A 153 -12.85 -12.72 17.31
CA SER A 153 -11.55 -12.26 16.86
C SER A 153 -11.06 -13.05 15.65
N SER A 154 -10.46 -12.35 14.68
CA SER A 154 -9.77 -12.95 13.53
C SER A 154 -8.37 -13.47 13.88
N VAL A 155 -7.92 -13.28 15.12
CA VAL A 155 -6.64 -13.78 15.62
C VAL A 155 -6.85 -15.16 16.23
N HIS A 156 -6.33 -16.19 15.58
CA HIS A 156 -6.48 -17.59 15.99
C HIS A 156 -5.18 -18.19 16.56
N THR A 157 -4.15 -17.37 16.79
CA THR A 157 -2.84 -17.79 17.28
C THR A 157 -2.33 -16.87 18.38
N SER A 158 -1.16 -17.17 18.96
CA SER A 158 -0.51 -16.29 19.93
C SER A 158 -0.20 -14.92 19.31
N LEU A 159 -0.31 -13.85 20.11
CA LEU A 159 -0.12 -12.46 19.64
C LEU A 159 1.20 -12.22 18.89
N PRO A 160 2.36 -12.73 19.35
CA PRO A 160 3.62 -12.53 18.63
C PRO A 160 3.64 -13.26 17.27
N HIS A 161 3.03 -14.45 17.20
CA HIS A 161 2.93 -15.20 15.96
C HIS A 161 2.01 -14.49 14.97
N ALA A 162 0.83 -14.04 15.43
CA ALA A 162 -0.10 -13.25 14.63
C ALA A 162 0.53 -11.96 14.09
N ALA A 163 1.23 -11.20 14.92
CA ALA A 163 1.94 -9.99 14.50
C ALA A 163 3.06 -10.29 13.48
N CYS A 164 3.75 -11.43 13.63
CA CYS A 164 4.76 -11.89 12.67
C CYS A 164 4.14 -12.28 11.32
N VAL A 165 2.98 -12.94 11.31
CA VAL A 165 2.24 -13.30 10.10
C VAL A 165 1.81 -12.03 9.34
N GLU A 166 1.12 -11.11 10.01
CA GLU A 166 0.68 -9.83 9.43
C GLU A 166 1.87 -8.98 8.96
N GLY A 167 2.96 -8.95 9.73
CA GLY A 167 4.21 -8.29 9.34
C GLY A 167 4.88 -8.91 8.12
N THR A 168 4.91 -10.24 8.01
CA THR A 168 5.49 -10.95 6.86
C THR A 168 4.65 -10.73 5.61
N CYS A 169 3.33 -10.79 5.72
CA CYS A 169 2.43 -10.48 4.61
C CYS A 169 2.61 -9.04 4.14
N SER A 170 2.66 -8.08 5.08
CA SER A 170 2.90 -6.67 4.75
C SER A 170 4.28 -6.47 4.09
N PHE A 171 5.33 -7.11 4.60
CA PHE A 171 6.66 -7.07 4.00
C PHE A 171 6.65 -7.52 2.53
N LEU A 172 6.08 -8.69 2.24
CA LEU A 172 6.00 -9.22 0.87
C LEU A 172 5.14 -8.34 -0.03
N PHE A 173 3.99 -7.88 0.47
CA PHE A 173 3.12 -6.96 -0.25
C PHE A 173 3.85 -5.66 -0.63
N HIS A 174 4.56 -5.03 0.32
CA HIS A 174 5.27 -3.77 0.09
C HIS A 174 6.45 -3.93 -0.88
N LEU A 175 7.20 -5.03 -0.82
CA LEU A 175 8.26 -5.31 -1.81
C LEU A 175 7.70 -5.43 -3.23
N ILE A 176 6.62 -6.20 -3.40
CA ILE A 176 5.99 -6.40 -4.69
C ILE A 176 5.33 -5.11 -5.17
N LEU A 177 4.73 -4.31 -4.28
CA LEU A 177 4.20 -2.99 -4.60
C LEU A 177 5.27 -2.04 -5.13
N LEU A 178 6.44 -1.98 -4.48
CA LEU A 178 7.56 -1.15 -4.95
C LEU A 178 8.05 -1.59 -6.33
N LYS A 179 8.10 -2.90 -6.58
CA LYS A 179 8.49 -3.44 -7.90
C LYS A 179 7.42 -3.21 -8.97
N ALA A 180 6.15 -3.36 -8.60
CA ALA A 180 4.99 -3.16 -9.48
C ALA A 180 4.85 -1.69 -9.89
N ARG A 181 5.17 -0.73 -9.01
CA ARG A 181 5.20 0.71 -9.33
C ARG A 181 6.20 1.06 -10.45
N GLN A 182 7.25 0.25 -10.65
CA GLN A 182 8.21 0.42 -11.74
C GLN A 182 7.82 -0.33 -13.02
N SER A 183 6.79 -1.16 -12.96
CA SER A 183 6.37 -2.05 -14.04
C SER A 183 5.15 -1.47 -14.77
N HIS A 184 4.91 -1.91 -16.00
CA HIS A 184 3.72 -1.48 -16.74
C HIS A 184 2.44 -1.98 -16.02
N PRO A 185 1.35 -1.17 -15.93
CA PRO A 185 0.14 -1.53 -15.18
C PRO A 185 -0.49 -2.86 -15.59
N MET A 186 -0.37 -3.24 -16.87
CA MET A 186 -0.83 -4.54 -17.41
C MET A 186 -0.26 -5.75 -16.65
N TRP A 187 0.95 -5.64 -16.11
CA TRP A 187 1.61 -6.69 -15.33
C TRP A 187 1.56 -6.39 -13.83
N GLY A 188 1.69 -5.12 -13.44
CA GLY A 188 1.71 -4.71 -12.04
C GLY A 188 0.39 -4.98 -11.30
N VAL A 189 -0.75 -4.69 -11.94
CA VAL A 189 -2.08 -4.86 -11.31
C VAL A 189 -2.38 -6.35 -11.05
N PRO A 190 -2.28 -7.26 -12.03
CA PRO A 190 -2.50 -8.69 -11.78
C PRO A 190 -1.49 -9.28 -10.78
N ALA A 191 -0.23 -8.85 -10.82
CA ALA A 191 0.78 -9.33 -9.88
C ALA A 191 0.44 -8.95 -8.43
N LEU A 192 -0.02 -7.71 -8.19
CA LEU A 192 -0.46 -7.28 -6.87
C LEU A 192 -1.73 -8.00 -6.42
N ALA A 193 -2.71 -8.16 -7.31
CA ALA A 193 -3.94 -8.90 -7.01
C ALA A 193 -3.65 -10.36 -6.64
N ALA A 194 -2.78 -11.04 -7.40
CA ALA A 194 -2.34 -12.40 -7.11
C ALA A 194 -1.59 -12.47 -5.77
N THR A 195 -0.73 -11.49 -5.49
CA THR A 195 0.01 -11.40 -4.22
C THR A 195 -0.93 -11.29 -3.04
N VAL A 196 -1.86 -10.33 -3.07
CA VAL A 196 -2.87 -10.17 -2.00
C VAL A 196 -3.65 -11.46 -1.82
N THR A 197 -4.13 -12.06 -2.92
CA THR A 197 -4.92 -13.30 -2.87
C THR A 197 -4.15 -14.44 -2.20
N PHE A 198 -2.89 -14.65 -2.61
CA PHE A 198 -2.02 -15.67 -2.05
C PHE A 198 -1.72 -15.43 -0.56
N LEU A 199 -1.40 -14.19 -0.19
CA LEU A 199 -1.10 -13.83 1.20
C LEU A 199 -2.32 -13.96 2.10
N THR A 200 -3.50 -13.51 1.66
CA THR A 200 -4.75 -13.67 2.41
C THR A 200 -5.12 -15.15 2.57
N TYR A 201 -4.94 -15.97 1.53
CA TYR A 201 -5.11 -17.42 1.64
C TYR A 201 -4.16 -18.04 2.68
N ALA A 202 -2.87 -17.71 2.61
CA ALA A 202 -1.86 -18.26 3.51
C ALA A 202 -2.01 -17.79 4.97
N ALA A 203 -2.39 -16.53 5.19
CA ALA A 203 -2.53 -15.93 6.51
C ALA A 203 -3.92 -16.08 7.13
N GLY A 204 -4.93 -16.43 6.32
CA GLY A 204 -6.33 -16.57 6.70
C GLY A 204 -6.54 -17.37 8.00
N PRO A 205 -6.02 -18.61 8.11
CA PRO A 205 -6.17 -19.45 9.30
C PRO A 205 -5.58 -18.86 10.59
N PHE A 206 -4.69 -17.87 10.49
CA PHE A 206 -3.97 -17.33 11.64
C PHE A 206 -4.49 -15.96 12.09
N THR A 207 -4.81 -15.09 11.13
CA THR A 207 -5.05 -13.64 11.36
C THR A 207 -6.17 -13.06 10.49
N GLY A 208 -6.75 -13.84 9.57
CA GLY A 208 -7.61 -13.34 8.50
C GLY A 208 -6.86 -12.68 7.33
N GLY A 209 -5.56 -12.43 7.44
CA GLY A 209 -4.70 -11.97 6.36
C GLY A 209 -5.08 -10.60 5.80
N PHE A 210 -5.05 -9.56 6.65
CA PHE A 210 -5.50 -8.21 6.28
C PHE A 210 -4.39 -7.31 5.76
N PHE A 211 -3.24 -7.28 6.44
CA PHE A 211 -2.04 -6.46 6.19
C PHE A 211 -2.32 -5.00 5.79
N ASN A 212 -3.48 -4.51 6.23
CA ASN A 212 -4.03 -3.18 6.02
C ASN A 212 -4.70 -2.76 7.33
N PRO A 213 -4.09 -1.86 8.11
CA PRO A 213 -4.60 -1.52 9.43
C PRO A 213 -6.03 -0.94 9.43
N ALA A 214 -6.41 -0.18 8.40
CA ALA A 214 -7.77 0.37 8.30
C ALA A 214 -8.80 -0.74 8.07
N LEU A 215 -8.52 -1.66 7.14
CA LEU A 215 -9.41 -2.78 6.83
C LEU A 215 -9.53 -3.74 8.02
N ALA A 216 -8.40 -4.05 8.68
CA ALA A 216 -8.39 -4.87 9.89
C ALA A 216 -9.24 -4.22 10.99
N THR A 217 -9.06 -2.92 11.24
CA THR A 217 -9.83 -2.17 12.24
C THR A 217 -11.34 -2.30 11.99
N ALA A 218 -11.79 -2.09 10.76
CA ALA A 218 -13.21 -2.21 10.41
C ALA A 218 -13.77 -3.64 10.53
N SER A 219 -12.92 -4.65 10.40
CA SER A 219 -13.36 -6.06 10.35
C SER A 219 -13.29 -6.77 11.70
N THR A 220 -12.36 -6.38 12.60
CA THR A 220 -12.08 -7.17 13.82
C THR A 220 -12.12 -6.39 15.13
N PHE A 221 -11.94 -5.05 15.15
CA PHE A 221 -11.80 -4.33 16.43
C PHE A 221 -13.10 -4.27 17.24
N HIS A 222 -14.25 -4.43 16.56
CA HIS A 222 -15.55 -4.51 17.21
C HIS A 222 -15.89 -5.93 17.70
N CYS A 223 -15.04 -6.93 17.43
CA CYS A 223 -15.28 -8.32 17.78
C CYS A 223 -14.68 -8.71 19.13
N SER A 224 -15.35 -9.63 19.79
CA SER A 224 -14.93 -10.20 21.06
C SER A 224 -13.72 -11.13 20.89
N GLY A 225 -12.93 -11.31 21.95
CA GLY A 225 -11.84 -12.32 22.00
C GLY A 225 -10.45 -11.74 22.23
N ASN A 226 -10.18 -10.51 21.80
CA ASN A 226 -8.90 -9.84 22.04
C ASN A 226 -9.11 -8.39 22.47
N SER A 227 -8.14 -7.84 23.21
CA SER A 227 -8.19 -6.44 23.63
C SER A 227 -7.85 -5.49 22.47
N PHE A 228 -8.22 -4.21 22.60
CA PHE A 228 -7.83 -3.18 21.63
C PHE A 228 -6.30 -3.16 21.40
N TRP A 229 -5.49 -3.32 22.45
CA TRP A 229 -4.04 -3.29 22.36
C TRP A 229 -3.46 -4.52 21.69
N ASP A 230 -4.06 -5.69 21.89
CA ASP A 230 -3.69 -6.92 21.18
C ASP A 230 -3.84 -6.71 19.66
N TYR A 231 -4.96 -6.12 19.26
CA TYR A 231 -5.20 -5.83 17.84
C TYR A 231 -4.26 -4.76 17.28
N VAL A 232 -3.90 -3.73 18.06
CA VAL A 232 -2.88 -2.75 17.66
C VAL A 232 -1.52 -3.43 17.44
N GLN A 233 -1.13 -4.36 18.30
CA GLN A 233 0.12 -5.10 18.12
C GLN A 233 0.12 -5.92 16.83
N VAL A 234 -0.97 -6.65 16.56
CA VAL A 234 -1.07 -7.54 15.41
C VAL A 234 -1.28 -6.76 14.11
N TYR A 235 -2.27 -5.88 14.05
CA TYR A 235 -2.75 -5.28 12.79
C TYR A 235 -2.20 -3.88 12.50
N TRP A 236 -1.54 -3.23 13.47
CA TRP A 236 -0.81 -1.98 13.23
C TRP A 236 0.69 -2.17 13.31
N LEU A 237 1.23 -2.64 14.44
CA LEU A 237 2.68 -2.77 14.60
C LEU A 237 3.30 -3.82 13.67
N GLY A 238 2.65 -4.97 13.49
CA GLY A 238 3.07 -6.00 12.53
C GLY A 238 3.24 -5.43 11.11
N PRO A 239 2.16 -4.94 10.47
CA PRO A 239 2.22 -4.37 9.13
C PRO A 239 3.17 -3.17 8.99
N LEU A 240 3.24 -2.27 9.97
CA LEU A 240 4.21 -1.17 9.95
C LEU A 240 5.65 -1.67 9.95
N THR A 241 5.95 -2.67 10.78
CA THR A 241 7.29 -3.29 10.83
C THR A 241 7.62 -3.96 9.50
N GLY A 242 6.68 -4.73 8.92
CA GLY A 242 6.85 -5.36 7.62
C GLY A 242 7.16 -4.36 6.51
N MET A 243 6.40 -3.27 6.44
CA MET A 243 6.62 -2.16 5.50
C MET A 243 8.01 -1.53 5.66
N LEU A 244 8.46 -1.25 6.89
CA LEU A 244 9.77 -0.67 7.15
C LEU A 244 10.91 -1.60 6.70
N VAL A 245 10.80 -2.90 6.98
CA VAL A 245 11.78 -3.90 6.55
C VAL A 245 11.80 -4.00 5.02
N ALA A 246 10.63 -3.93 4.36
CA ALA A 246 10.53 -3.94 2.90
C ALA A 246 11.22 -2.73 2.27
N LEU A 247 10.99 -1.52 2.80
CA LEU A 247 11.66 -0.30 2.35
C LEU A 247 13.18 -0.39 2.52
N LEU A 248 13.62 -0.82 3.70
CA LEU A 248 15.04 -0.98 3.99
C LEU A 248 15.69 -1.96 3.02
N LEU A 249 15.06 -3.12 2.75
CA LEU A 249 15.59 -4.10 1.79
C LEU A 249 15.61 -3.58 0.35
N TYR A 250 14.54 -2.89 -0.07
CA TYR A 250 14.38 -2.44 -1.45
C TYR A 250 15.29 -1.27 -1.82
N GLN A 251 15.38 -0.25 -0.96
CA GLN A 251 16.15 0.97 -1.23
C GLN A 251 17.54 0.96 -0.57
N GLY A 252 17.68 0.20 0.52
CA GLY A 252 18.87 0.23 1.38
C GLY A 252 18.96 1.46 2.28
N ASN A 253 18.13 2.48 2.06
CA ASN A 253 17.95 3.64 2.92
C ASN A 253 16.46 3.99 3.09
N ILE A 254 16.13 4.84 4.06
CA ILE A 254 14.78 5.40 4.22
C ILE A 254 14.95 6.92 4.24
N PRO A 255 14.65 7.64 3.15
CA PRO A 255 15.05 9.04 2.97
C PRO A 255 14.70 9.99 4.15
N ARG A 256 13.57 9.77 4.80
CA ARG A 256 13.12 10.55 5.98
C ARG A 256 13.81 10.18 7.30
N LEU A 257 14.33 8.96 7.44
CA LEU A 257 14.93 8.47 8.69
C LEU A 257 16.46 8.48 8.63
N PHE A 258 17.02 7.93 7.56
CA PHE A 258 18.46 7.84 7.33
C PHE A 258 18.75 7.90 5.83
N GLN A 259 19.55 8.89 5.42
CA GLN A 259 19.91 9.06 4.01
C GLN A 259 21.00 8.09 3.55
N ARG A 260 21.83 7.60 4.48
CA ARG A 260 22.92 6.68 4.17
C ARG A 260 22.37 5.29 3.88
N ASN A 261 22.82 4.69 2.78
CA ASN A 261 22.51 3.31 2.46
C ASN A 261 23.15 2.38 3.50
N LEU A 262 22.32 1.68 4.28
CA LEU A 262 22.73 0.79 5.37
C LEU A 262 23.05 -0.63 4.87
N LEU A 263 22.39 -1.09 3.80
CA LEU A 263 22.55 -2.45 3.29
C LEU A 263 23.56 -2.54 2.13
N TYR A 264 23.53 -1.56 1.24
CA TYR A 264 24.35 -1.54 0.04
C TYR A 264 25.48 -0.53 0.21
N SER A 265 26.65 -0.99 0.65
CA SER A 265 27.86 -0.18 0.65
C SER A 265 28.38 -0.02 -0.78
N HIS A 266 28.46 1.23 -1.26
CA HIS A 266 29.10 1.54 -2.53
C HIS A 266 30.61 1.24 -2.41
N LYS A 267 31.07 0.05 -2.82
CA LYS A 267 32.50 -0.21 -3.01
C LYS A 267 32.94 0.65 -4.20
N SER A 268 33.58 1.80 -3.94
CA SER A 268 34.24 2.59 -4.96
C SER A 268 35.20 1.69 -5.75
N LYS A 269 34.82 1.32 -6.97
CA LYS A 269 35.65 0.55 -7.90
C LYS A 269 36.70 1.40 -8.62
N TYR A 270 36.82 2.69 -8.29
CA TYR A 270 37.88 3.54 -8.81
C TYR A 270 38.77 4.04 -7.67
N LYS A 271 39.78 3.22 -7.32
CA LYS A 271 41.03 3.77 -6.78
C LYS A 271 41.70 4.55 -7.91
N ILE A 272 41.51 5.86 -7.92
CA ILE A 272 42.34 6.75 -8.73
C ILE A 272 43.80 6.51 -8.28
N PRO A 273 44.73 6.11 -9.16
CA PRO A 273 46.13 5.99 -8.79
C PRO A 273 46.60 7.37 -8.34
N LYS A 274 47.13 7.47 -7.12
CA LYS A 274 47.81 8.69 -6.65
C LYS A 274 48.97 8.95 -7.61
N ALA A 275 48.81 9.88 -8.54
CA ALA A 275 49.92 10.44 -9.28
C ALA A 275 50.85 11.11 -8.26
N LYS A 276 52.07 10.58 -8.16
CA LYS A 276 53.14 11.11 -7.32
C LYS A 276 53.56 12.45 -7.96
N VAL A 277 53.07 13.56 -7.41
CA VAL A 277 53.55 14.89 -7.78
C VAL A 277 54.91 15.06 -7.11
N THR A 278 55.98 14.88 -7.86
CA THR A 278 57.33 15.29 -7.47
C THR A 278 57.38 16.82 -7.55
N ALA A 279 57.70 17.47 -6.44
CA ALA A 279 57.88 18.92 -6.35
C ALA A 279 59.04 19.40 -7.23
N PRO A 280 58.97 20.59 -7.86
CA PRO A 280 60.15 21.24 -8.43
C PRO A 280 60.96 21.89 -7.30
N VAL A 281 62.25 21.57 -7.22
CA VAL A 281 63.22 22.32 -6.42
C VAL A 281 63.66 23.53 -7.25
N GLU A 282 63.57 24.69 -6.60
CA GLU A 282 63.94 26.02 -7.09
C GLU A 282 65.45 26.25 -6.95
N GLY A 283 66.07 26.95 -7.91
CA GLY A 283 67.40 27.57 -7.76
C GLY A 283 68.38 27.34 -8.90
N ASP A 284 68.37 28.23 -9.92
CA ASP A 284 69.49 29.12 -10.25
C ASP A 284 69.28 29.81 -11.62
N GLU A 285 69.31 31.15 -11.61
CA GLU A 285 69.52 32.04 -12.77
C GLU A 285 71.02 32.40 -12.86
N PRO A 286 71.56 33.19 -13.84
CA PRO A 286 70.99 33.77 -15.07
C PRO A 286 71.92 33.71 -16.32
N GLN A 287 71.41 34.00 -17.54
CA GLN A 287 72.03 34.97 -18.50
C GLN A 287 71.31 35.10 -19.88
N ARG A 288 70.91 36.35 -20.18
CA ARG A 288 70.90 37.10 -21.46
C ARG A 288 70.90 36.33 -22.82
N LYS A 289 69.91 36.65 -23.68
CA LYS A 289 70.11 37.48 -24.91
C LYS A 289 68.79 37.87 -25.63
N LYS A 290 68.80 39.10 -26.15
CA LYS A 290 67.79 39.84 -26.93
C LYS A 290 67.43 39.21 -28.29
N LYS A 291 66.18 39.42 -28.71
CA LYS A 291 65.64 39.93 -30.02
C LYS A 291 64.18 39.44 -30.11
N GLY A 292 63.13 40.21 -30.36
CA GLY A 292 62.93 41.44 -31.13
C GLY A 292 61.85 41.15 -32.17
N GLY A 293 60.68 41.82 -32.12
CA GLY A 293 59.66 41.71 -33.18
C GLY A 293 58.24 42.11 -32.75
N LYS A 294 57.82 43.32 -33.13
CA LYS A 294 56.47 43.90 -33.02
C LYS A 294 55.56 43.40 -34.16
N SER A 295 54.24 43.31 -33.93
CA SER A 295 53.14 43.90 -34.75
C SER A 295 51.76 43.37 -34.24
N LYS A 296 50.92 44.21 -33.59
CA LYS A 296 49.66 44.84 -34.09
C LYS A 296 48.59 43.86 -34.65
N ALA A 297 47.43 43.73 -33.99
CA ALA A 297 46.11 44.37 -34.30
C ALA A 297 45.43 43.71 -35.52
N GLU A 298 44.16 43.29 -35.58
CA GLU A 298 42.85 43.73 -35.03
C GLU A 298 41.83 42.57 -35.21
N PRO A 299 40.58 42.67 -34.71
CA PRO A 299 39.54 41.64 -34.78
C PRO A 299 38.48 41.91 -35.89
N ARG A 300 37.68 40.88 -36.22
CA ARG A 300 36.33 40.89 -36.87
C ARG A 300 35.96 39.41 -37.10
N ALA A 301 34.73 38.92 -36.95
CA ALA A 301 33.44 39.44 -36.54
C ALA A 301 32.64 38.25 -35.95
#